data_AF-A0A438CN84-F1
#
_entry.id   AF-A0A438CN84-F1
#
_cell.length_a   1.000
_cell.length_b   1.000
_cell.length_c   1.000
_cell.angle_alpha   90.00
_cell.angle_beta   90.00
_cell.angle_gamma   90.00
#
_symmetry.space_group_name_H-M   'P 1'
#
loop_
_entity.id
_entity.type
_entity.pdbx_description
1 polymer ?
#
loop_
_entity_poly.entity_id
_entity_poly.type
_entity_poly.pdbx_seq_one_letter_code
_entity_poly.pdbx_strand_id
1 'polypeptide(L)'
;MFGDQANVVGQFKSNNNAPYGNTYNSSWRNHPNFSWKARAPQYQQLAQPSQQSSSLEQAIANLSKVVGDFVGDQKAFNAQLEDFVGAQKAINAQLSQRIDSVESTLNKRMDGMHNDLSQKIDNLQYSISTLTNLNTMQEKGRFPSQPHQNPKGIHEVEIHEGESS
;
A
#
# COMPACT_ATOMS: atom_id res chain seq x y z
N MET A 1 10.29 -48.92 -11.44
CA MET A 1 11.57 -49.58 -11.78
C MET A 1 11.41 -50.21 -13.14
N PHE A 2 12.33 -49.86 -14.07
CA PHE A 2 12.82 -50.61 -15.23
C PHE A 2 11.77 -51.38 -16.07
N GLY A 3 11.48 -51.02 -17.32
CA GLY A 3 12.46 -50.97 -18.40
C GLY A 3 12.76 -52.41 -18.83
N ASP A 4 12.27 -52.82 -20.01
CA ASP A 4 13.00 -53.68 -20.93
C ASP A 4 12.30 -53.78 -22.30
N GLN A 5 13.05 -53.36 -23.32
CA GLN A 5 12.90 -53.70 -24.73
C GLN A 5 13.18 -55.22 -24.87
N ALA A 6 12.69 -55.99 -25.84
CA ALA A 6 12.88 -55.79 -27.26
C ALA A 6 12.22 -56.92 -28.09
N ASN A 7 12.12 -56.64 -29.39
CA ASN A 7 12.36 -57.55 -30.51
C ASN A 7 11.28 -58.54 -30.97
N VAL A 8 10.54 -58.13 -32.01
CA VAL A 8 10.33 -59.01 -33.19
C VAL A 8 10.60 -58.17 -34.44
N VAL A 9 11.86 -58.21 -34.87
CA VAL A 9 12.28 -57.84 -36.22
C VAL A 9 11.83 -58.95 -37.17
N GLY A 10 10.92 -58.62 -38.07
CA GLY A 10 10.45 -59.50 -39.15
C GLY A 10 10.48 -58.77 -40.49
N GLN A 11 11.65 -58.83 -41.15
CA GLN A 11 11.85 -58.75 -42.60
C GLN A 11 11.04 -57.70 -43.40
N PHE A 12 11.59 -56.48 -43.48
CA PHE A 12 11.28 -55.55 -44.57
C PHE A 12 11.85 -56.08 -45.90
N LYS A 13 10.95 -56.48 -46.82
CA LYS A 13 11.28 -56.59 -48.25
C LYS A 13 10.91 -55.27 -48.91
N SER A 14 11.89 -54.55 -49.47
CA SER A 14 11.65 -53.39 -50.32
C SER A 14 11.02 -53.85 -51.64
N ASN A 15 9.85 -53.31 -52.00
CA ASN A 15 9.29 -53.45 -53.33
C ASN A 15 8.82 -52.10 -53.88
N ASN A 16 9.68 -51.55 -54.75
CA ASN A 16 9.43 -50.61 -55.84
C ASN A 16 8.22 -49.64 -55.76
N ASN A 17 8.53 -48.44 -55.28
CA ASN A 17 8.22 -47.14 -55.91
C ASN A 17 6.77 -46.58 -55.93
N ALA A 18 6.26 -46.16 -54.77
CA ALA A 18 5.45 -44.93 -54.61
C ALA A 18 5.33 -44.53 -53.12
N PRO A 19 5.91 -43.40 -52.65
CA PRO A 19 5.84 -42.97 -51.25
C PRO A 19 4.52 -42.28 -50.85
N TYR A 20 3.60 -42.09 -51.79
CA TYR A 20 2.24 -41.60 -51.55
C TYR A 20 1.25 -42.64 -52.07
N GLY A 21 0.33 -43.10 -51.22
CA GLY A 21 -0.66 -44.11 -51.57
C GLY A 21 -1.48 -43.72 -52.81
N ASN A 22 -1.87 -44.74 -53.59
CA ASN A 22 -2.73 -44.63 -54.77
C ASN A 22 -4.20 -44.29 -54.42
N THR A 23 -4.43 -43.24 -53.65
CA THR A 23 -5.76 -42.68 -53.38
C THR A 23 -6.05 -41.51 -54.31
N TYR A 24 -5.55 -41.57 -55.54
CA TYR A 24 -5.83 -40.57 -56.56
C TYR A 24 -7.28 -40.73 -57.01
N ASN A 25 -8.18 -39.90 -56.45
CA ASN A 25 -9.58 -39.87 -56.84
C ASN A 25 -9.72 -39.09 -58.15
N SER A 26 -9.95 -39.82 -59.24
CA SER A 26 -10.11 -39.27 -60.60
C SER A 26 -11.28 -38.28 -60.74
N SER A 27 -12.23 -38.28 -59.80
CA SER A 27 -13.34 -37.31 -59.75
C SER A 27 -12.86 -35.87 -59.52
N TRP A 28 -11.67 -35.66 -58.94
CA TRP A 28 -11.09 -34.33 -58.74
C TRP A 28 -10.57 -33.68 -60.03
N ARG A 29 -10.22 -34.47 -61.05
CA ARG A 29 -9.77 -33.94 -62.35
C ARG A 29 -10.83 -33.07 -63.05
N ASN A 30 -12.10 -33.32 -62.75
CA ASN A 30 -13.23 -32.60 -63.34
C ASN A 30 -13.92 -31.67 -62.33
N HIS A 31 -13.32 -31.40 -61.17
CA HIS A 31 -13.89 -30.48 -60.19
C HIS A 31 -13.90 -29.05 -60.77
N PRO A 32 -15.01 -28.30 -60.63
CA PRO A 32 -15.15 -26.97 -61.24
C PRO A 32 -14.06 -25.98 -60.80
N ASN A 33 -13.46 -26.16 -59.61
CA ASN A 33 -12.34 -25.35 -59.12
C ASN A 33 -10.93 -25.97 -59.29
N PHE A 34 -10.79 -27.21 -59.77
CA PHE A 34 -9.49 -27.91 -59.86
C PHE A 34 -9.30 -28.66 -61.19
N SER A 35 -9.78 -28.10 -62.30
CA SER A 35 -9.64 -28.74 -63.61
C SER A 35 -8.22 -28.54 -64.18
N TRP A 36 -7.40 -29.59 -64.14
CA TRP A 36 -6.13 -29.66 -64.88
C TRP A 36 -6.38 -30.20 -66.28
N LYS A 37 -7.00 -29.41 -67.17
CA LYS A 37 -7.08 -29.75 -68.60
C LYS A 37 -5.85 -29.16 -69.30
N ALA A 38 -5.11 -30.00 -70.05
CA ALA A 38 -4.07 -29.57 -70.98
C ALA A 38 -4.71 -28.90 -72.22
N ARG A 39 -5.52 -27.86 -72.01
CA ARG A 39 -6.07 -27.04 -73.10
C ARG A 39 -5.09 -25.92 -73.35
N ALA A 40 -4.51 -25.88 -74.55
CA ALA A 40 -3.73 -24.73 -75.01
C ALA A 40 -4.55 -23.44 -74.77
N PRO A 41 -3.96 -22.39 -74.18
CA PRO A 41 -4.69 -21.19 -73.88
C PRO A 41 -5.01 -20.46 -75.18
N GLN A 42 -6.25 -20.59 -75.66
CA GLN A 42 -6.85 -19.51 -76.42
C GLN A 42 -7.17 -18.44 -75.38
N TYR A 43 -6.25 -17.47 -75.25
CA TYR A 43 -6.38 -16.30 -74.40
C TYR A 43 -7.62 -15.50 -74.82
N GLN A 44 -8.79 -15.85 -74.30
CA GLN A 44 -9.80 -14.84 -74.00
C GLN A 44 -9.31 -14.18 -72.72
N GLN A 45 -8.77 -12.98 -72.90
CA GLN A 45 -8.35 -12.06 -71.85
C GLN A 45 -9.48 -11.93 -70.82
N LEU A 46 -9.40 -12.71 -69.73
CA LEU A 46 -10.17 -12.42 -68.54
C LEU A 46 -9.76 -11.02 -68.09
N ALA A 47 -10.75 -10.15 -67.94
CA ALA A 47 -10.55 -8.84 -67.35
C ALA A 47 -9.76 -8.98 -66.04
N GLN A 48 -8.78 -8.08 -65.86
CA GLN A 48 -7.85 -8.06 -64.74
C GLN A 48 -8.57 -8.25 -63.37
N PRO A 49 -7.97 -8.97 -62.41
CA PRO A 49 -8.45 -9.01 -61.03
C PRO A 49 -7.99 -7.74 -60.28
N SER A 50 -8.38 -6.56 -60.76
CA SER A 50 -7.96 -5.28 -60.16
C SER A 50 -8.74 -4.91 -58.90
N GLN A 51 -9.91 -5.51 -58.65
CA GLN A 51 -10.75 -5.16 -57.49
C GLN A 51 -10.49 -5.99 -56.22
N GLN A 52 -9.92 -7.20 -56.32
CA GLN A 52 -9.61 -7.97 -55.09
C GLN A 52 -8.37 -7.45 -54.36
N SER A 53 -7.38 -6.91 -55.09
CA SER A 53 -6.19 -6.34 -54.45
C SER A 53 -6.53 -5.08 -53.64
N SER A 54 -7.43 -4.21 -54.15
CA SER A 54 -7.82 -2.98 -53.46
C SER A 54 -8.56 -3.25 -52.13
N SER A 55 -9.38 -4.30 -52.06
CA SER A 55 -10.03 -4.70 -50.81
C SER A 55 -9.05 -5.23 -49.76
N LEU A 56 -8.00 -5.94 -50.18
CA LEU A 56 -6.96 -6.45 -49.28
C LEU A 56 -6.08 -5.30 -48.77
N GLU A 57 -5.66 -4.39 -49.64
CA GLU A 57 -4.87 -3.20 -49.30
C GLU A 57 -5.63 -2.32 -48.28
N GLN A 58 -6.92 -2.12 -48.48
CA GLN A 58 -7.78 -1.39 -47.53
C GLN A 58 -7.86 -2.10 -46.17
N ALA A 59 -8.01 -3.43 -46.16
CA ALA A 59 -8.05 -4.22 -44.93
C ALA A 59 -6.72 -4.14 -44.16
N ILE A 60 -5.59 -4.20 -44.88
CA ILE A 60 -4.25 -4.05 -44.30
C ILE A 60 -4.10 -2.65 -43.71
N ALA A 61 -4.49 -1.59 -44.44
CA ALA A 61 -4.42 -0.22 -43.95
C ALA A 61 -5.28 0.02 -42.70
N ASN A 62 -6.50 -0.55 -42.69
CA ASN A 62 -7.40 -0.48 -41.53
C ASN A 62 -6.81 -1.20 -40.31
N LEU A 63 -6.21 -2.38 -40.50
CA LEU A 63 -5.53 -3.11 -39.43
C LEU A 63 -4.33 -2.32 -38.91
N SER A 64 -3.49 -1.77 -39.79
CA SER A 64 -2.36 -0.93 -39.39
C SER A 64 -2.81 0.28 -38.57
N LYS A 65 -3.93 0.90 -38.93
CA LYS A 65 -4.52 2.00 -38.15
C LYS A 65 -4.96 1.53 -36.76
N VAL A 66 -5.77 0.46 -36.68
CA VAL A 66 -6.27 -0.06 -35.39
C VAL A 66 -5.13 -0.49 -34.47
N VAL A 67 -4.09 -1.12 -35.01
CA VAL A 67 -2.88 -1.48 -34.25
C VAL A 67 -2.14 -0.22 -33.78
N GLY A 68 -2.03 0.81 -34.62
CA GLY A 68 -1.45 2.09 -34.26
C GLY A 68 -2.20 2.78 -33.12
N ASP A 69 -3.53 2.85 -33.21
CA ASP A 69 -4.40 3.41 -32.17
C ASP A 69 -4.26 2.63 -30.86
N PHE A 70 -4.28 1.29 -30.92
CA PHE A 70 -4.08 0.43 -29.74
C PHE A 70 -2.73 0.64 -29.05
N VAL A 71 -1.64 0.75 -29.82
CA VAL A 71 -0.30 1.04 -29.27
C VAL A 71 -0.26 2.44 -28.65
N GLY A 72 -0.93 3.41 -29.26
CA GLY A 72 -1.10 4.76 -28.71
C GLY A 72 -1.81 4.75 -27.36
N ASP A 73 -2.97 4.09 -27.28
CA ASP A 73 -3.76 3.94 -26.06
C ASP A 73 -2.98 3.20 -24.96
N GLN A 74 -2.25 2.14 -25.32
CA GLN A 74 -1.39 1.42 -24.38
C GLN A 74 -0.30 2.34 -23.80
N LYS A 75 0.32 3.19 -24.63
CA LYS A 75 1.32 4.14 -24.17
C LYS A 75 0.72 5.20 -23.24
N ALA A 76 -0.46 5.70 -23.56
CA ALA A 76 -1.18 6.66 -22.72
C ALA A 76 -1.55 6.05 -21.36
N PHE A 77 -2.05 4.81 -21.36
CA PHE A 77 -2.35 4.07 -20.14
C PHE A 77 -1.10 3.86 -19.27
N ASN A 78 0.02 3.47 -19.87
CA ASN A 78 1.28 3.32 -19.13
C ASN A 78 1.75 4.64 -18.52
N ALA A 79 1.63 5.77 -19.24
CA ALA A 79 1.97 7.08 -18.70
C ALA A 79 1.07 7.45 -17.51
N GLN A 80 -0.24 7.20 -17.60
CA GLN A 80 -1.16 7.41 -16.48
C GLN A 80 -0.83 6.54 -15.26
N LEU A 81 -0.40 5.29 -15.47
CA LEU A 81 0.06 4.41 -14.39
C LEU A 81 1.31 4.96 -13.70
N GLU A 82 2.30 5.42 -14.46
CA GLU A 82 3.51 6.01 -13.89
C GLU A 82 3.17 7.28 -13.07
N ASP A 83 2.30 8.15 -13.59
CA ASP A 83 1.83 9.34 -12.88
C ASP A 83 1.08 8.97 -11.59
N PHE A 84 0.21 7.95 -11.64
CA PHE A 84 -0.50 7.45 -10.47
C PHE A 84 0.47 6.91 -9.40
N VAL A 85 1.45 6.10 -9.80
CA VAL A 85 2.50 5.59 -8.90
C VAL A 85 3.34 6.74 -8.33
N GLY A 86 3.64 7.76 -9.13
CA GLY A 86 4.31 8.98 -8.69
C GLY A 86 3.52 9.72 -7.62
N ALA A 87 2.22 9.93 -7.83
CA ALA A 87 1.32 10.55 -6.86
C ALA A 87 1.24 9.75 -5.55
N GLN A 88 1.17 8.42 -5.63
CA GLN A 88 1.19 7.55 -4.44
C GLN A 88 2.49 7.70 -3.63
N LYS A 89 3.65 7.75 -4.30
CA LYS A 89 4.94 7.98 -3.63
C LYS A 89 4.99 9.35 -2.94
N ALA A 90 4.47 10.39 -3.59
CA ALA A 90 4.42 11.73 -3.01
C ALA A 90 3.51 11.79 -1.77
N ILE A 91 2.33 11.16 -1.84
CA ILE A 91 1.41 11.05 -0.69
C ILE A 91 2.07 10.33 0.47
N ASN A 92 2.75 9.20 0.21
CA ASN A 92 3.45 8.45 1.25
C ASN A 92 4.56 9.28 1.91
N ALA A 93 5.36 10.01 1.13
CA ALA A 93 6.39 10.91 1.66
C ALA A 93 5.79 12.01 2.54
N GLN A 94 4.66 12.59 2.12
CA GLN A 94 3.95 13.60 2.90
C GLN A 94 3.37 13.03 4.21
N LEU A 95 2.83 11.81 4.18
CA LEU A 95 2.34 11.13 5.38
C LEU A 95 3.48 10.86 6.38
N SER A 96 4.62 10.33 5.92
CA SER A 96 5.80 10.13 6.76
C SER A 96 6.24 11.44 7.42
N GLN A 97 6.38 12.53 6.65
CA GLN A 97 6.75 13.83 7.21
C GLN A 97 5.75 14.36 8.24
N ARG A 98 4.45 14.14 8.02
CA ARG A 98 3.41 14.55 8.99
C ARG A 98 3.50 13.73 10.28
N ILE A 99 3.81 12.44 10.18
CA ILE A 99 4.03 11.58 11.35
C ILE A 99 5.21 12.11 12.16
N ASP A 100 6.35 12.36 11.53
CA ASP A 100 7.55 12.90 12.19
C ASP A 100 7.27 14.25 12.87
N SER A 101 6.48 15.11 12.20
CA SER A 101 6.09 16.42 12.73
C SER A 101 5.19 16.31 13.97
N VAL A 102 4.21 15.41 13.93
CA VAL A 102 3.32 15.14 15.07
C VAL A 102 4.11 14.55 16.23
N GLU A 103 4.96 13.57 15.97
CA GLU A 103 5.84 12.95 16.97
C GLU A 103 6.73 13.99 17.64
N SER A 104 7.41 14.83 16.86
CA SER A 104 8.26 15.90 17.39
C SER A 104 7.48 16.90 18.25
N THR A 105 6.26 17.25 17.85
CA THR A 105 5.40 18.17 18.59
C THR A 105 4.95 17.57 19.92
N LEU A 106 4.57 16.29 19.92
CA LEU A 106 4.17 15.58 21.12
C LEU A 106 5.33 15.42 22.10
N ASN A 107 6.52 15.04 21.60
CA ASN A 107 7.73 14.91 22.43
C ASN A 107 8.07 16.25 23.11
N LYS A 108 8.08 17.36 22.37
CA LYS A 108 8.33 18.69 22.96
C LYS A 108 7.33 19.08 24.05
N ARG A 109 6.04 18.76 23.85
CA ARG A 109 5.01 19.03 24.87
C ARG A 109 5.20 18.15 26.09
N MET A 110 5.52 16.87 25.89
CA MET A 110 5.81 15.92 26.98
C MET A 110 7.02 16.36 27.79
N ASP A 111 8.12 16.71 27.12
CA ASP A 111 9.33 17.23 27.77
C ASP A 111 9.04 18.51 28.56
N GLY A 112 8.27 19.44 27.98
CA GLY A 112 7.87 20.67 28.67
C GLY A 112 7.06 20.40 29.94
N MET A 113 6.05 19.54 29.87
CA MET A 113 5.25 19.17 31.04
C MET A 113 6.06 18.41 32.09
N HIS A 114 6.92 17.48 31.64
CA HIS A 114 7.80 16.72 32.54
C HIS A 114 8.75 17.66 33.28
N ASN A 115 9.34 18.62 32.59
CA ASN A 115 10.25 19.60 33.19
C ASN A 115 9.53 20.53 34.18
N ASP A 116 8.35 21.04 33.83
CA ASP A 116 7.54 21.87 34.75
C ASP A 116 7.16 21.10 36.02
N LEU A 117 6.73 19.84 35.86
CA LEU A 117 6.39 18.98 36.99
C LEU A 117 7.61 18.66 37.85
N SER A 118 8.74 18.33 37.23
CA SER A 118 10.00 18.09 37.95
C SER A 118 10.40 19.30 38.79
N GLN A 119 10.33 20.50 38.20
CA GLN A 119 10.67 21.73 38.91
C GLN A 119 9.72 21.99 40.10
N LYS A 120 8.41 21.75 39.94
CA LYS A 120 7.45 21.87 41.04
C LYS A 120 7.75 20.86 42.15
N ILE A 121 8.13 19.63 41.82
CA ILE A 121 8.53 18.60 42.78
C ILE A 121 9.79 19.04 43.54
N ASP A 122 10.81 19.52 42.84
CA ASP A 122 12.06 20.01 43.47
C ASP A 122 11.78 21.15 44.46
N ASN A 123 10.92 22.11 44.08
CA ASN A 123 10.53 23.21 44.94
C ASN A 123 9.76 22.74 46.20
N LEU A 124 8.88 21.74 46.05
CA LEU A 124 8.15 21.15 47.16
C LEU A 124 9.09 20.38 48.11
N GLN A 125 10.02 19.59 47.56
CA GLN A 125 11.03 18.89 48.35
C GLN A 125 11.90 19.87 49.15
N TYR A 126 12.30 20.99 48.55
CA TYR A 126 13.01 22.06 49.22
C TYR A 126 12.19 22.65 50.39
N SER A 127 10.92 22.96 50.14
CA SER A 127 10.02 23.53 51.16
C SER A 127 9.80 22.58 52.34
N ILE A 128 9.60 21.28 52.05
CA ILE A 128 9.48 20.23 53.07
C ILE A 128 10.77 20.12 53.89
N SER A 129 11.94 20.19 53.25
CA SER A 129 13.23 20.14 53.94
C SER A 129 13.41 21.32 54.89
N THR A 130 13.09 22.54 54.45
CA THR A 130 13.15 23.74 55.29
C THR A 130 12.19 23.65 56.48
N LEU A 131 10.93 23.22 56.27
CA LEU A 131 9.96 23.05 57.35
C LEU A 131 10.41 21.99 58.37
N THR A 132 10.93 20.86 57.89
CA THR A 132 11.43 19.78 58.75
C THR A 132 12.58 20.29 59.63
N ASN A 133 13.52 21.03 59.04
CA ASN A 133 14.62 21.64 59.79
C ASN A 133 14.11 22.64 60.86
N LEU A 134 13.15 23.50 60.52
CA LEU A 134 12.56 24.45 61.48
C LEU A 134 11.88 23.72 62.66
N ASN A 135 11.10 22.69 62.41
CA ASN A 135 10.44 21.90 63.46
C ASN A 135 11.48 21.22 64.39
N THR A 136 12.56 20.66 63.85
CA THR A 136 13.62 20.07 64.69
C THR A 136 14.36 21.10 65.55
N MET A 137 14.53 22.33 65.06
CA MET A 137 15.12 23.43 65.85
C MET A 137 14.19 23.91 66.97
N GLN A 138 12.88 23.94 66.72
CA GLN A 138 11.88 24.31 67.72
C GLN A 138 11.84 23.30 68.89
N GLU A 139 11.86 22.00 68.60
CA GLU A 139 11.90 20.94 69.62
C GLU A 139 13.21 20.93 70.44
N LYS A 140 14.36 21.25 69.82
CA LYS A 140 15.63 21.41 70.54
C LYS A 140 15.67 22.62 71.49
N GLY A 141 14.72 23.56 71.37
CA GLY A 141 14.67 24.79 72.16
C GLY A 141 13.59 24.84 73.25
N ARG A 142 12.59 23.96 73.25
CA ARG A 142 11.49 24.02 74.22
C ARG A 142 10.84 22.66 74.46
N PHE A 143 10.87 22.19 75.71
CA PHE A 143 10.11 21.00 76.12
C PHE A 143 8.61 21.34 76.29
N PRO A 144 7.67 20.50 75.78
CA PRO A 144 6.22 20.67 75.94
C PRO A 144 5.71 20.62 77.39
N SER A 145 6.54 20.20 78.33
CA SER A 145 6.19 19.98 79.74
C SER A 145 6.49 21.16 80.66
N GLN A 146 6.76 22.36 80.14
CA GLN A 146 6.86 23.55 81.01
C GLN A 146 5.46 24.01 81.47
N PRO A 147 5.10 23.88 82.77
CA PRO A 147 3.80 24.32 83.25
C PRO A 147 3.73 25.84 83.25
N HIS A 148 2.73 26.41 82.58
CA HIS A 148 2.37 27.82 82.77
C HIS A 148 1.41 27.92 83.96
N GLN A 149 1.70 28.79 84.94
CA GLN A 149 0.79 29.01 86.07
C GLN A 149 -0.54 29.61 85.58
N ASN A 150 -1.65 28.97 85.95
CA ASN A 150 -3.00 29.47 85.71
C ASN A 150 -3.36 30.56 86.74
N PRO A 151 -3.64 31.82 86.35
CA PRO A 151 -4.12 32.84 87.27
C PRO A 151 -5.54 32.48 87.74
N LYS A 152 -5.71 32.09 89.01
CA LYS A 152 -7.04 31.80 89.56
C LYS A 152 -7.83 33.09 89.83
N GLY A 153 -8.90 33.27 89.06
CA GLY A 153 -10.20 33.86 89.41
C GLY A 153 -10.23 35.04 90.39
N ILE A 154 -10.27 36.25 89.84
CA ILE A 154 -10.85 37.45 90.47
C ILE A 154 -11.85 38.06 89.47
N HIS A 155 -13.04 37.48 89.41
CA HIS A 155 -14.22 38.17 88.90
C HIS A 155 -15.33 37.93 89.92
N GLU A 156 -15.43 38.86 90.85
CA GLU A 156 -16.56 38.99 91.76
C GLU A 156 -17.71 39.61 90.96
N VAL A 157 -18.76 38.84 90.70
CA VAL A 157 -19.95 39.32 90.00
C VAL A 157 -20.82 40.04 91.03
N GLU A 158 -20.79 41.38 91.00
CA GLU A 158 -21.65 42.24 91.79
C GLU A 158 -23.08 42.19 91.22
N ILE A 159 -23.98 41.55 91.96
CA ILE A 159 -25.40 41.42 91.63
C ILE A 159 -26.06 42.78 91.93
N HIS A 160 -26.42 43.53 90.89
CA HIS A 160 -27.24 44.74 91.03
C HIS A 160 -28.71 44.32 91.22
N GLU A 161 -29.24 44.52 92.42
CA GLU A 161 -30.68 44.46 92.71
C GLU A 161 -31.38 45.63 92.00
N GLY A 162 -32.17 45.32 90.96
CA GLY A 162 -33.09 46.26 90.36
C GLY A 162 -34.36 46.34 91.19
N GLU A 163 -34.49 47.39 91.99
CA GLU A 163 -35.75 47.76 92.65
C GLU A 163 -36.84 48.04 91.60
N SER A 164 -38.01 47.43 91.81
CA SER A 164 -39.22 47.69 91.03
C SER A 164 -40.06 48.77 91.71
N SER A 165 -40.34 49.87 91.00
CA SER A 165 -41.58 50.68 91.09
C SER A 165 -41.67 51.66 89.93
#